data_AF-A0A0C3Q6V5-F1
#
_entry.id   AF-A0A0C3Q6V5-F1
#
_cell.length_a   1.000
_cell.length_b   1.000
_cell.length_c   1.000
_cell.angle_alpha   90.00
_cell.angle_beta   90.00
_cell.angle_gamma   90.00
#
_symmetry.space_group_name_H-M   'P 1'
#
loop_
_entity.id
_entity.type
_entity.pdbx_description
1 polymer ?
#
loop_
_entity_poly.entity_id
_entity_poly.type
_entity_poly.pdbx_seq_one_letter_code
_entity_poly.pdbx_strand_id
1 'polypeptide(L)'
;MRFFLVVLVAASLASAASVFKRWDDDHGIPSCAKHCVDYVDPYPCSHDDKACRCTNTDYHQQLGNCIASACSYDDAKKAAEAGKKYCEGADPHPKDPHPKDPLPKCGVHCIEKAPKDHCRHDDAKCLCKYKPFLESVIWCFKESCKGEDFKTAKCAGEDYCKAVGVDISSIFGY
;
A
#
# COMPACT_ATOMS: atom_id res chain seq x y z
N MET A 1 -27.53 41.37 37.72
CA MET A 1 -26.84 40.08 37.55
C MET A 1 -27.49 39.32 36.40
N ARG A 2 -26.83 39.19 35.24
CA ARG A 2 -27.13 38.18 34.22
C ARG A 2 -25.82 37.84 33.51
N PHE A 3 -25.17 36.78 33.95
CA PHE A 3 -24.04 36.16 33.26
C PHE A 3 -24.60 35.21 32.21
N PHE A 4 -24.27 35.44 30.94
CA PHE A 4 -24.50 34.48 29.85
C PHE A 4 -23.40 33.42 29.91
N LEU A 5 -23.75 32.17 30.18
CA LEU A 5 -22.87 31.02 30.01
C LEU A 5 -23.01 30.51 28.57
N VAL A 6 -21.97 30.69 27.77
CA VAL A 6 -21.85 30.05 26.44
C VAL A 6 -21.26 28.66 26.68
N VAL A 7 -22.08 27.62 26.51
CA VAL A 7 -21.63 26.23 26.50
C VAL A 7 -21.04 25.93 25.12
N LEU A 8 -19.71 25.93 25.02
CA LEU A 8 -19.01 25.44 23.84
C LEU A 8 -19.05 23.91 23.86
N VAL A 9 -19.80 23.33 22.92
CA VAL A 9 -19.79 21.89 22.64
C VAL A 9 -18.44 21.56 21.98
N ALA A 10 -17.52 20.98 22.74
CA ALA A 10 -16.31 20.38 22.19
C ALA A 10 -16.70 19.14 21.37
N ALA A 11 -16.82 19.31 20.05
CA ALA A 11 -16.92 18.18 19.14
C ALA A 11 -15.65 17.33 19.26
N SER A 12 -15.85 16.05 19.57
CA SER A 12 -14.82 15.05 19.81
C SER A 12 -13.90 14.85 18.59
N LEU A 13 -12.68 15.40 18.64
CA LEU A 13 -11.56 15.11 17.74
C LEU A 13 -10.90 13.73 18.01
N ALA A 14 -11.66 12.76 18.53
CA ALA A 14 -11.15 11.47 18.99
C ALA A 14 -10.58 10.58 17.86
N SER A 15 -10.77 10.94 16.58
CA SER A 15 -10.34 10.14 15.43
C SER A 15 -9.02 10.55 14.82
N ALA A 16 -8.50 11.75 15.10
CA ALA A 16 -7.17 12.17 14.63
C ALA A 16 -6.08 11.88 15.68
N ALA A 17 -6.38 12.17 16.96
CA ALA A 17 -5.42 12.03 18.06
C ALA A 17 -4.93 10.58 18.29
N SER A 18 -5.74 9.57 17.95
CA SER A 18 -5.37 8.15 18.09
C SER A 18 -4.39 7.67 17.02
N VAL A 19 -4.40 8.27 15.82
CA VAL A 19 -3.39 8.03 14.79
C VAL A 19 -2.06 8.66 15.22
N PHE A 20 -2.09 9.91 15.72
CA PHE A 20 -0.89 10.59 16.24
C PHE A 20 -0.23 9.90 17.43
N LYS A 21 -1.04 9.35 18.35
CA LYS A 21 -0.53 8.64 19.52
C LYS A 21 0.30 7.41 19.14
N ARG A 22 0.02 6.77 17.99
CA ARG A 22 0.84 5.67 17.46
C ARG A 22 2.17 6.14 16.87
N TRP A 23 2.29 7.39 16.44
CA TRP A 23 3.51 7.92 15.80
C TRP A 23 4.50 8.52 16.81
N ASP A 24 4.01 9.11 17.92
CA ASP A 24 4.84 9.63 19.02
C ASP A 24 5.51 8.49 19.82
N ASP A 25 4.76 7.44 20.17
CA ASP A 25 5.21 6.46 21.17
C ASP A 25 5.98 5.26 20.57
N ASP A 26 5.74 4.84 19.31
CA ASP A 26 6.31 3.58 18.76
C ASP A 26 7.46 3.75 17.75
N HIS A 27 7.56 4.90 17.08
CA HIS A 27 8.46 5.08 15.93
C HIS A 27 9.49 6.21 16.03
N GLY A 28 9.42 7.09 17.04
CA GLY A 28 10.48 8.08 17.31
C GLY A 28 10.56 9.22 16.29
N ILE A 29 9.41 9.66 15.76
CA ILE A 29 9.35 10.66 14.69
C ILE A 29 9.49 12.07 15.27
N PRO A 30 10.44 12.90 14.75
CA PRO A 30 10.62 14.27 15.21
C PRO A 30 9.36 15.12 15.05
N SER A 31 9.12 16.04 15.99
CA SER A 31 7.93 16.89 15.99
C SER A 31 7.77 17.73 14.71
N CYS A 32 8.87 18.18 14.11
CA CYS A 32 8.88 18.91 12.84
C CYS A 32 8.29 18.09 11.68
N ALA A 33 8.41 16.76 11.71
CA ALA A 33 7.96 15.87 10.64
C ALA A 33 6.50 15.43 10.78
N LYS A 34 5.87 15.63 11.95
CA LYS A 34 4.50 15.15 12.23
C LYS A 34 3.49 15.71 11.23
N HIS A 35 3.49 17.03 11.04
CA HIS A 35 2.55 17.66 10.11
C HIS A 35 2.71 17.19 8.66
N CYS A 36 3.91 16.78 8.24
CA CYS A 36 4.14 16.27 6.89
C CYS A 36 3.45 14.93 6.66
N VAL A 37 3.44 14.05 7.67
CA VAL A 37 2.77 12.74 7.60
C VAL A 37 1.26 12.90 7.44
N ASP A 38 0.69 13.94 8.07
CA ASP A 38 -0.75 14.20 8.02
C ASP A 38 -1.18 14.90 6.75
N TYR A 39 -0.32 15.79 6.28
CA TYR A 39 -0.63 16.69 5.17
C TYR A 39 -0.42 16.03 3.81
N VAL A 40 0.58 15.17 3.68
CA VAL A 40 0.89 14.54 2.39
C VAL A 40 -0.14 13.46 2.10
N ASP A 41 -0.82 13.61 0.97
CA ASP A 41 -1.86 12.70 0.51
C ASP A 41 -1.23 11.36 0.05
N PRO A 42 -1.61 10.22 0.66
CA PRO A 42 -1.10 8.92 0.27
C PRO A 42 -1.80 8.33 -0.96
N TYR A 43 -2.74 9.03 -1.61
CA TYR A 43 -3.43 8.56 -2.81
C TYR A 43 -2.44 7.96 -3.83
N PRO A 44 -2.74 6.77 -4.39
CA PRO A 44 -3.99 6.00 -4.33
C PRO A 44 -4.10 5.03 -3.13
N CYS A 45 -3.26 5.18 -2.10
CA CYS A 45 -3.35 4.38 -0.88
C CYS A 45 -4.30 5.04 0.13
N SER A 46 -4.94 4.24 0.97
CA SER A 46 -5.63 4.77 2.15
C SER A 46 -4.63 5.12 3.26
N HIS A 47 -5.03 5.95 4.22
CA HIS A 47 -4.20 6.28 5.38
C HIS A 47 -4.01 5.11 6.37
N ASP A 48 -4.74 4.01 6.22
CA ASP A 48 -4.58 2.82 7.07
C ASP A 48 -3.81 1.69 6.36
N ASP A 49 -3.62 1.82 5.04
CA ASP A 49 -2.91 0.86 4.22
C ASP A 49 -1.39 1.06 4.34
N LYS A 50 -0.84 0.56 5.44
CA LYS A 50 0.61 0.53 5.72
C LYS A 50 1.40 -0.05 4.53
N ALA A 51 0.91 -1.15 3.95
CA ALA A 51 1.55 -1.85 2.85
C ALA A 51 1.67 -0.98 1.61
N CYS A 52 0.55 -0.44 1.13
CA CYS A 52 0.51 0.40 -0.05
C CYS A 52 1.32 1.68 0.14
N ARG A 53 1.20 2.35 1.30
CA ARG A 53 1.97 3.57 1.57
C ARG A 53 3.47 3.33 1.52
N CYS A 54 3.93 2.21 2.09
CA CYS A 54 5.34 1.83 2.11
C CYS A 54 5.91 1.46 0.72
N THR A 55 5.06 1.31 -0.29
CA THR A 55 5.47 1.13 -1.70
C THR A 55 5.14 2.34 -2.57
N ASN A 56 4.47 3.37 -2.05
CA ASN A 56 4.08 4.54 -2.82
C ASN A 56 5.24 5.54 -2.93
N THR A 57 5.97 5.49 -4.05
CA THR A 57 7.14 6.34 -4.30
C THR A 57 6.82 7.82 -4.36
N ASP A 58 5.66 8.19 -4.92
CA ASP A 58 5.23 9.59 -5.05
C ASP A 58 4.91 10.18 -3.68
N TYR A 59 4.22 9.41 -2.83
CA TYR A 59 4.00 9.74 -1.43
C TYR A 59 5.32 9.91 -0.68
N HIS A 60 6.28 8.99 -0.84
CA HIS A 60 7.60 9.09 -0.21
C HIS A 60 8.40 10.32 -0.66
N GLN A 61 8.34 10.67 -1.94
CA GLN A 61 9.02 11.86 -2.46
C GLN A 61 8.41 13.14 -1.89
N GLN A 62 7.07 13.25 -1.87
CA GLN A 62 6.37 14.42 -1.31
C GLN A 62 6.60 14.53 0.21
N LEU A 63 6.54 13.41 0.92
CA LEU A 63 6.83 13.34 2.35
C LEU A 63 8.28 13.74 2.64
N GLY A 64 9.24 13.23 1.87
CA GLY A 64 10.65 13.58 1.99
C GLY A 64 10.92 15.06 1.74
N ASN A 65 10.29 15.65 0.72
CA ASN A 65 10.40 17.08 0.42
C ASN A 65 9.83 17.94 1.55
N CYS A 66 8.66 17.58 2.08
CA CYS A 66 8.06 18.28 3.21
C CYS A 66 8.97 18.23 4.44
N ILE A 67 9.46 17.04 4.80
CA ILE A 67 10.35 16.84 5.95
C ILE A 67 11.65 17.64 5.78
N ALA A 68 12.26 17.60 4.59
CA ALA A 68 13.49 18.36 4.31
C ALA A 68 13.29 19.88 4.43
N SER A 69 12.08 20.38 4.17
CA SER A 69 11.75 21.81 4.31
C SER A 69 11.44 22.24 5.75
N ALA A 70 10.98 21.32 6.59
CA ALA A 70 10.49 21.61 7.93
C ALA A 70 11.44 21.21 9.06
N CYS A 71 12.39 20.31 8.78
CA CYS A 71 13.28 19.71 9.77
C CYS A 71 14.75 20.07 9.53
N SER A 72 15.55 19.96 10.60
CA SER A 72 17.01 19.92 10.47
C SER A 72 17.45 18.66 9.71
N TYR A 73 18.68 18.65 9.20
CA TYR A 73 19.23 17.45 8.55
C TYR A 73 19.21 16.21 9.47
N ASP A 74 19.60 16.38 10.74
CA ASP A 74 19.63 15.28 11.70
C ASP A 74 18.23 14.75 12.01
N ASP A 75 17.22 15.63 12.08
CA ASP A 75 15.84 15.21 12.31
C ASP A 75 15.20 14.62 11.06
N ALA A 76 15.53 15.11 9.87
CA ALA A 76 15.13 14.48 8.62
C ALA A 76 15.68 13.05 8.51
N LYS A 77 16.93 12.82 8.94
CA LYS A 77 17.52 11.48 9.02
C LYS A 77 16.76 10.57 9.99
N LYS A 78 16.45 11.04 11.20
CA LYS A 78 15.64 10.28 12.18
C LYS A 78 14.25 9.96 11.65
N ALA A 79 13.61 10.90 10.95
CA ALA A 79 12.30 10.68 10.34
C ALA A 79 12.36 9.59 9.25
N ALA A 80 13.43 9.57 8.44
CA ALA A 80 13.64 8.52 7.45
C ALA A 80 13.86 7.14 8.10
N GLU A 81 14.66 7.06 9.18
CA GLU A 81 14.86 5.82 9.95
C GLU A 81 13.55 5.32 10.59
N ALA A 82 12.74 6.23 11.13
CA ALA A 82 11.42 5.93 11.66
C ALA A 82 10.46 5.44 10.56
N GLY A 83 10.47 6.05 9.38
CA GLY A 83 9.71 5.59 8.21
C GLY A 83 10.11 4.19 7.77
N LYS A 84 11.43 3.89 7.75
CA LYS A 84 11.94 2.54 7.48
C LYS A 84 11.41 1.54 8.50
N LYS A 85 11.53 1.84 9.79
CA LYS A 85 11.00 1.00 10.89
C LYS A 85 9.48 0.82 10.79
N TYR A 86 8.76 1.88 10.44
CA TYR A 86 7.32 1.83 10.20
C TYR A 86 6.99 0.84 9.09
N CYS A 87 7.78 0.79 8.01
CA CYS A 87 7.58 -0.12 6.89
C CYS A 87 8.13 -1.55 7.10
N GLU A 88 8.86 -1.83 8.18
CA GLU A 88 9.26 -3.20 8.51
C GLU A 88 8.02 -4.09 8.71
N GLY A 89 8.02 -5.26 8.07
CA GLY A 89 6.91 -6.21 8.09
C GLY A 89 5.63 -5.74 7.39
N ALA A 90 5.68 -4.61 6.66
CA ALA A 90 4.67 -4.28 5.67
C ALA A 90 4.75 -5.32 4.54
N ASP A 91 3.75 -6.18 4.46
CA ASP A 91 3.59 -7.10 3.34
C ASP A 91 2.84 -6.33 2.25
N PRO A 92 3.38 -6.16 1.03
CA PRO A 92 2.66 -5.50 -0.06
C PRO A 92 1.32 -6.18 -0.42
N HIS A 93 1.08 -7.40 0.08
CA HIS A 93 -0.19 -8.09 -0.04
C HIS A 93 -1.20 -7.67 1.07
N PRO A 94 -2.43 -7.26 0.73
CA PRO A 94 -3.49 -7.00 1.70
C PRO A 94 -3.72 -8.21 2.60
N LYS A 95 -3.59 -8.04 3.92
CA LYS A 95 -3.78 -9.11 4.92
C LYS A 95 -5.26 -9.37 5.26
N ASP A 96 -6.20 -8.87 4.48
CA ASP A 96 -7.60 -9.22 4.69
C ASP A 96 -7.80 -10.72 4.40
N PRO A 97 -8.66 -11.42 5.18
CA PRO A 97 -8.94 -12.83 4.95
C PRO A 97 -9.64 -12.99 3.61
N HIS A 98 -8.89 -13.26 2.55
CA HIS A 98 -9.48 -13.48 1.24
C HIS A 98 -10.40 -14.72 1.28
N PRO A 99 -11.62 -14.61 0.71
CA PRO A 99 -12.40 -15.78 0.33
C PRO A 99 -11.56 -16.66 -0.61
N LYS A 100 -11.91 -17.95 -0.71
CA LYS A 100 -11.21 -18.97 -1.53
C LYS A 100 -10.99 -18.63 -3.02
N ASP A 101 -11.52 -17.50 -3.53
CA ASP A 101 -11.25 -16.97 -4.86
C ASP A 101 -10.67 -15.54 -4.76
N PRO A 102 -9.34 -15.39 -4.72
CA PRO A 102 -8.68 -14.10 -4.46
C PRO A 102 -8.66 -13.14 -5.67
N LEU A 103 -9.16 -13.56 -6.84
CA LEU A 103 -9.10 -12.75 -8.06
C LEU A 103 -10.37 -11.91 -8.26
N PRO A 104 -10.28 -10.57 -8.38
CA PRO A 104 -11.44 -9.74 -8.64
C PRO A 104 -12.03 -10.04 -10.02
N LYS A 105 -13.34 -9.84 -10.17
CA LYS A 105 -14.07 -10.15 -11.42
C LYS A 105 -13.47 -9.49 -12.66
N CYS A 106 -12.92 -8.27 -12.50
CA CYS A 106 -12.24 -7.56 -13.57
C CYS A 106 -11.01 -8.31 -14.11
N GLY A 107 -10.38 -9.18 -13.32
CA GLY A 107 -9.17 -9.92 -13.69
C GLY A 107 -9.42 -11.33 -14.23
N VAL A 108 -10.61 -11.90 -14.03
CA VAL A 108 -10.91 -13.29 -14.45
C VAL A 108 -10.61 -13.51 -15.93
N HIS A 109 -11.12 -12.63 -16.79
CA HIS A 109 -10.92 -12.75 -18.23
C HIS A 109 -9.47 -12.55 -18.68
N CYS A 110 -8.64 -11.89 -17.85
CA CYS A 110 -7.22 -11.68 -18.17
C CYS A 110 -6.44 -12.98 -18.13
N ILE A 111 -6.71 -13.85 -17.15
CA ILE A 111 -6.08 -15.17 -17.05
C ILE A 111 -6.58 -16.10 -18.17
N GLU A 112 -7.88 -16.05 -18.46
CA GLU A 112 -8.50 -16.88 -19.49
C GLU A 112 -7.89 -16.60 -20.88
N LYS A 113 -7.69 -15.32 -21.21
CA LYS A 113 -7.19 -14.87 -22.52
C LYS A 113 -5.67 -14.87 -22.65
N ALA A 114 -4.92 -14.92 -21.54
CA ALA A 114 -3.47 -14.88 -21.59
C ALA A 114 -2.88 -16.06 -22.39
N PRO A 115 -1.79 -15.84 -23.14
CA PRO A 115 -1.13 -16.87 -23.93
C PRO A 115 -0.51 -17.90 -22.98
N LYS A 116 -0.85 -19.18 -23.16
CA LYS A 116 -0.35 -20.27 -22.30
C LYS A 116 0.75 -21.10 -22.99
N ASP A 117 0.84 -21.00 -24.31
CA ASP A 117 1.82 -21.70 -25.15
C ASP A 117 1.93 -23.19 -24.79
N HIS A 118 3.10 -23.62 -24.32
CA HIS A 118 3.38 -25.01 -23.93
C HIS A 118 2.90 -25.38 -22.53
N CYS A 119 2.47 -24.41 -21.71
CA CYS A 119 1.95 -24.66 -20.38
C CYS A 119 0.51 -25.14 -20.44
N ARG A 120 0.19 -26.18 -19.67
CA ARG A 120 -1.20 -26.57 -19.45
C ARG A 120 -1.92 -25.52 -18.61
N HIS A 121 -3.23 -25.39 -18.79
CA HIS A 121 -4.06 -24.44 -18.03
C HIS A 121 -4.04 -24.68 -16.51
N ASP A 122 -3.77 -25.91 -16.08
CA ASP A 122 -3.68 -26.34 -14.69
C ASP A 122 -2.22 -26.41 -14.17
N ASP A 123 -1.22 -26.15 -15.02
CA ASP A 123 0.19 -26.16 -14.63
C ASP A 123 0.63 -24.77 -14.13
N ALA A 124 0.23 -24.47 -12.89
CA ALA A 124 0.55 -23.24 -12.19
C ALA A 124 2.05 -22.91 -12.23
N LYS A 125 2.92 -23.91 -12.03
CA LYS A 125 4.37 -23.71 -11.98
C LYS A 125 4.94 -23.34 -13.35
N CYS A 126 4.43 -23.94 -14.42
CA CYS A 126 4.80 -23.57 -15.79
C CYS A 126 4.33 -22.15 -16.11
N LEU A 127 3.04 -21.86 -15.88
CA LEU A 127 2.45 -20.54 -16.15
C LEU A 127 3.18 -19.42 -15.41
N CYS A 128 3.53 -19.63 -14.14
CA CYS A 128 4.28 -18.68 -13.33
C CYS A 128 5.75 -18.49 -13.74
N LYS A 129 6.30 -19.37 -14.58
CA LYS A 129 7.64 -19.19 -15.18
C LYS A 129 7.57 -18.63 -16.60
N TYR A 130 6.39 -18.63 -17.21
CA TYR A 130 6.21 -18.22 -18.58
C TYR A 130 5.95 -16.71 -18.65
N LYS A 131 7.02 -15.96 -18.89
CA LYS A 131 7.01 -14.49 -18.91
C LYS A 131 5.92 -13.87 -19.81
N PRO A 132 5.68 -14.34 -21.05
CA PRO A 132 4.60 -13.80 -21.90
C PRO A 132 3.20 -13.95 -21.30
N PHE A 133 2.93 -15.04 -20.57
CA PHE A 133 1.67 -15.19 -19.83
C PHE A 133 1.55 -14.11 -18.74
N LEU A 134 2.57 -14.00 -17.89
CA LEU A 134 2.55 -13.04 -16.78
C LEU A 134 2.43 -11.59 -17.25
N GLU A 135 3.22 -11.20 -18.26
CA GLU A 135 3.17 -9.85 -18.83
C GLU A 135 1.79 -9.55 -19.44
N SER A 136 1.19 -10.51 -20.15
CA SER A 136 -0.15 -10.36 -20.71
C SER A 136 -1.23 -10.23 -19.64
N VAL A 137 -1.15 -11.01 -18.56
CA VAL A 137 -2.09 -10.94 -17.42
C VAL A 137 -1.98 -9.59 -16.72
N ILE A 138 -0.76 -9.13 -16.40
CA ILE A 138 -0.52 -7.86 -15.72
C ILE A 138 -1.00 -6.68 -16.55
N TRP A 139 -0.69 -6.69 -17.84
CA TRP A 139 -1.13 -5.63 -18.75
C TRP A 139 -2.65 -5.57 -18.82
N CYS A 140 -3.32 -6.72 -18.93
CA CYS A 140 -4.78 -6.79 -18.91
C CYS A 140 -5.37 -6.34 -17.55
N PHE A 141 -4.77 -6.69 -16.42
CA PHE A 141 -5.18 -6.19 -15.12
C PHE A 141 -5.12 -4.66 -15.05
N LYS A 142 -4.05 -4.06 -15.59
CA LYS A 142 -3.88 -2.60 -15.61
C LYS A 142 -4.99 -1.90 -16.41
N GLU A 143 -5.42 -2.51 -17.51
CA GLU A 143 -6.50 -1.99 -18.33
C GLU A 143 -7.88 -2.18 -17.68
N SER A 144 -8.12 -3.37 -17.14
CA SER A 144 -9.45 -3.85 -16.76
C SER A 144 -9.84 -3.62 -15.31
N CYS A 145 -8.86 -3.62 -14.41
CA CYS A 145 -9.04 -3.39 -12.98
C CYS A 145 -8.60 -1.97 -12.61
N LYS A 146 -9.23 -1.37 -11.61
CA LYS A 146 -8.94 -0.01 -11.14
C LYS A 146 -8.84 0.02 -9.62
N GLY A 147 -8.07 0.96 -9.08
CA GLY A 147 -7.94 1.16 -7.63
C GLY A 147 -7.55 -0.14 -6.91
N GLU A 148 -8.32 -0.48 -5.87
CA GLU A 148 -8.12 -1.68 -5.06
C GLU A 148 -8.20 -2.98 -5.87
N ASP A 149 -9.11 -3.08 -6.85
CA ASP A 149 -9.22 -4.31 -7.66
C ASP A 149 -7.92 -4.60 -8.44
N PHE A 150 -7.22 -3.56 -8.91
CA PHE A 150 -5.94 -3.78 -9.59
C PHE A 150 -4.88 -4.30 -8.61
N LYS A 151 -4.81 -3.73 -7.40
CA LYS A 151 -3.89 -4.18 -6.35
C LYS A 151 -4.19 -5.61 -5.93
N THR A 152 -5.45 -5.94 -5.68
CA THR A 152 -5.90 -7.29 -5.32
C THR A 152 -5.56 -8.29 -6.43
N ALA A 153 -5.77 -7.94 -7.70
CA ALA A 153 -5.43 -8.82 -8.82
C ALA A 153 -3.92 -9.12 -8.90
N LYS A 154 -3.06 -8.11 -8.67
CA LYS A 154 -1.60 -8.30 -8.60
C LYS A 154 -1.22 -9.25 -7.47
N CYS A 155 -1.72 -8.99 -6.26
CA CYS A 155 -1.41 -9.79 -5.08
C CYS A 155 -1.87 -11.24 -5.24
N ALA A 156 -3.08 -11.45 -5.77
CA ALA A 156 -3.59 -12.79 -6.06
C ALA A 156 -2.69 -13.56 -7.04
N GLY A 157 -2.13 -12.89 -8.05
CA GLY A 157 -1.16 -13.48 -8.97
C GLY A 157 0.16 -13.86 -8.30
N GLU A 158 0.68 -12.96 -7.45
CA GLU A 158 1.91 -13.19 -6.67
C GLU A 158 1.75 -14.37 -5.69
N ASP A 159 0.66 -14.41 -4.94
CA ASP A 159 0.34 -15.51 -4.02
C ASP A 159 0.18 -16.84 -4.75
N TYR A 160 -0.50 -16.83 -5.91
CA TYR A 160 -0.68 -18.01 -6.75
C TYR A 160 0.67 -18.62 -7.18
N CYS A 161 1.61 -17.78 -7.62
CA CYS A 161 2.93 -18.27 -8.04
C CYS A 161 3.84 -18.65 -6.86
N LYS A 162 3.73 -17.92 -5.75
CA LYS A 162 4.46 -18.23 -4.52
C LYS A 162 4.06 -19.59 -3.95
N ALA A 163 2.78 -19.96 -4.04
CA ALA A 163 2.28 -21.27 -3.61
C ALA A 163 2.94 -22.45 -4.35
N VAL A 164 3.48 -22.21 -5.56
CA VAL A 164 4.23 -23.21 -6.35
C VAL A 164 5.74 -22.93 -6.40
N GLY A 165 6.22 -22.06 -5.51
CA GLY A 165 7.64 -21.77 -5.32
C GLY A 165 8.25 -20.89 -6.41
N VAL A 166 7.46 -20.02 -7.05
CA VAL A 166 7.93 -19.07 -8.06
C VAL A 166 7.72 -17.64 -7.55
N ASP A 167 8.81 -16.87 -7.46
CA ASP A 167 8.75 -15.44 -7.17
C ASP A 167 8.60 -14.64 -8.47
N ILE A 168 7.54 -13.85 -8.55
CA ILE A 168 7.21 -13.02 -9.72
C ILE A 168 7.22 -11.52 -9.39
N SER A 169 7.63 -11.16 -8.18
CA SER A 169 7.69 -9.80 -7.63
C SER A 169 8.35 -8.79 -8.59
N SER A 170 9.41 -9.22 -9.30
CA SER A 170 10.13 -8.38 -10.28
C SER A 170 9.34 -8.08 -11.56
N ILE A 171 8.32 -8.88 -11.89
CA ILE A 171 7.48 -8.73 -13.10
C ILE A 171 6.32 -7.77 -12.81
N PHE A 172 5.80 -7.78 -11.57
CA PHE A 172 4.65 -6.96 -11.19
C PHE A 172 5.01 -5.50 -10.92
N GLY A 173 6.30 -5.18 -10.72
CA GLY A 173 6.79 -3.83 -10.48
C GLY A 173 6.26 -3.26 -9.16
N TYR A 174 7.17 -3.00 -8.22
CA TYR A 174 6.89 -2.12 -7.09
C TYR A 174 7.26 -0.69 -7.44
#